data_AF-A0A7H1NNI9-F1
#
_entry.id   AF-A0A7H1NNI9-F1
#
_cell.length_a   1.000
_cell.length_b   1.000
_cell.length_c   1.000
_cell.angle_alpha   90.00
_cell.angle_beta   90.00
_cell.angle_gamma   90.00
#
_symmetry.space_group_name_H-M   'P 1'
#
loop_
_entity.id
_entity.type
_entity.pdbx_description
1 polymer ?
#
loop_
_entity_poly.entity_id
_entity_poly.type
_entity_poly.pdbx_seq_one_letter_code
_entity_poly.pdbx_strand_id
1 'polypeptide(L)'
;MWFSVLSPHFEQKAVMSQTVLPQTKSKNPSSSSKTAGTLPRLKVLLAGPRGFCAGVDRAIRVVEEAIRRYGAPVYVRHEIVHNRTVVEMLEKKGAIFVEELDEVPEDAHVVFSAHGVPKSVPVEAQRRNLLYLDATCPLVSKVHREAERHYANGDPEESRHILMIGHAGHPEVVGTMGQLPPGAVTLINDAEEARTVQPENQDRLAFITQTTLSVDDTAEIVKILRERFPNIEGPRREDICYATTNRQEAVKQIASSCDLMIVIGSPNSSNSQRLREVAERSGAPRAILLPRLDDLDWSVLEGVEALGITAGASAPESLVQEMVQALSHRYELQIEERSVKEEHVTFRLPFPLG
;
A
#
# COMPACT_ATOMS: atom_id res chain seq x y z
N MET A 1 -1.31 -53.14 21.17
CA MET A 1 -1.26 -53.32 22.64
C MET A 1 -1.31 -51.92 23.24
N TRP A 2 -2.50 -51.37 23.52
CA TRP A 2 -3.17 -51.42 24.84
C TRP A 2 -2.24 -51.03 25.99
N PHE A 3 -2.37 -49.80 26.52
CA PHE A 3 -3.09 -49.57 27.78
C PHE A 3 -3.44 -48.08 27.96
N SER A 4 -4.72 -47.86 28.26
CA SER A 4 -5.37 -46.71 28.87
C SER A 4 -5.13 -46.74 30.40
N VAL A 5 -5.24 -45.62 31.12
CA VAL A 5 -6.10 -45.43 32.31
C VAL A 5 -6.09 -43.94 32.75
N LEU A 6 -7.30 -43.47 33.10
CA LEU A 6 -7.74 -42.16 33.59
C LEU A 6 -7.50 -41.93 35.10
N SER A 7 -7.32 -40.65 35.49
CA SER A 7 -7.84 -39.83 36.65
C SER A 7 -8.05 -40.44 38.07
N PRO A 8 -8.45 -39.70 39.16
CA PRO A 8 -8.68 -38.25 39.39
C PRO A 8 -8.12 -37.66 40.74
N HIS A 9 -8.29 -36.34 40.90
CA HIS A 9 -8.55 -35.51 42.12
C HIS A 9 -7.79 -35.70 43.45
N PHE A 10 -7.25 -34.57 43.96
CA PHE A 10 -7.19 -34.29 45.40
C PHE A 10 -7.47 -32.80 45.68
N GLU A 11 -8.54 -32.55 46.42
CA GLU A 11 -8.86 -31.29 47.11
C GLU A 11 -7.95 -31.11 48.35
N GLN A 12 -7.52 -29.88 48.63
CA GLN A 12 -7.17 -29.49 50.00
C GLN A 12 -7.86 -28.17 50.38
N LYS A 13 -8.69 -28.30 51.41
CA LYS A 13 -9.39 -27.24 52.14
C LYS A 13 -8.40 -26.43 52.98
N ALA A 14 -8.54 -25.11 52.98
CA ALA A 14 -8.07 -24.25 54.06
C ALA A 14 -9.29 -23.54 54.69
N VAL A 15 -9.49 -23.80 55.98
CA VAL A 15 -10.47 -23.18 56.87
C VAL A 15 -9.70 -22.25 57.78
N MET A 16 -10.04 -20.95 57.84
CA MET A 16 -9.93 -20.06 59.02
C MET A 16 -10.84 -18.86 58.76
N SER A 17 -11.99 -18.75 59.43
CA SER A 17 -12.19 -18.15 60.77
C SER A 17 -12.84 -16.77 60.63
N GLN A 18 -14.13 -16.72 60.96
CA GLN A 18 -14.96 -15.52 61.02
C GLN A 18 -14.50 -14.61 62.17
N THR A 19 -14.39 -13.31 61.90
CA THR A 19 -14.46 -12.27 62.93
C THR A 19 -15.52 -11.26 62.50
N VAL A 20 -16.59 -11.17 63.28
CA VAL A 20 -17.69 -10.23 63.15
C VAL A 20 -17.38 -9.00 64.01
N LEU A 21 -17.72 -7.80 63.53
CA LEU A 21 -18.23 -6.59 64.23
C LEU A 21 -17.90 -5.31 63.42
N PRO A 22 -18.61 -4.17 63.58
CA PRO A 22 -20.05 -3.94 63.55
C PRO A 22 -20.46 -2.95 62.44
N GLN A 23 -21.75 -2.96 62.08
CA GLN A 23 -22.34 -2.03 61.12
C GLN A 23 -22.37 -0.58 61.64
N THR A 24 -21.78 0.34 60.87
CA THR A 24 -22.02 1.78 61.01
C THR A 24 -22.82 2.29 59.81
N LYS A 25 -24.07 2.71 60.07
CA LYS A 25 -24.88 3.47 59.11
C LYS A 25 -24.18 4.79 58.79
N SER A 26 -23.84 5.03 57.53
CA SER A 26 -23.56 6.39 57.05
C SER A 26 -24.11 6.61 55.64
N LYS A 27 -25.08 7.51 55.62
CA LYS A 27 -25.72 8.28 54.55
C LYS A 27 -25.08 8.20 53.15
N ASN A 28 -25.93 7.83 52.18
CA ASN A 28 -25.80 8.12 50.75
C ASN A 28 -25.37 9.57 50.49
N PRO A 29 -24.37 9.79 49.63
CA PRO A 29 -24.36 10.90 48.70
C PRO A 29 -24.81 10.38 47.33
N SER A 30 -25.94 10.93 46.89
CA SER A 30 -26.40 11.05 45.50
C SER A 30 -25.53 10.37 44.44
N SER A 31 -26.02 9.22 43.94
CA SER A 31 -25.67 8.75 42.60
C SER A 31 -26.14 9.81 41.60
N SER A 32 -25.22 10.65 41.13
CA SER A 32 -25.46 11.43 39.92
C SER A 32 -25.70 10.42 38.80
N SER A 33 -26.96 10.24 38.39
CA SER A 33 -27.27 9.51 37.17
C SER A 33 -26.61 10.28 36.03
N LYS A 34 -25.45 9.79 35.58
CA LYS A 34 -25.01 10.08 34.22
C LYS A 34 -26.14 9.55 33.34
N THR A 35 -26.95 10.45 32.82
CA THR A 35 -27.78 10.17 31.66
C THR A 35 -26.83 9.59 30.64
N ALA A 36 -26.96 8.29 30.36
CA ALA A 36 -26.28 7.65 29.25
C ALA A 36 -26.85 8.32 27.99
N GLY A 37 -26.22 9.42 27.57
CA GLY A 37 -26.57 10.10 26.34
C GLY A 37 -26.39 9.10 25.21
N THR A 38 -27.43 8.91 24.41
CA THR A 38 -27.33 8.14 23.17
C THR A 38 -26.24 8.77 22.32
N LEU A 39 -25.25 7.98 21.91
CA LEU A 39 -24.19 8.45 21.02
C LEU A 39 -24.80 9.02 19.72
N PRO A 40 -24.22 10.07 19.14
CA PRO A 40 -24.65 10.55 17.82
C PRO A 40 -24.51 9.44 16.78
N ARG A 41 -25.40 9.43 15.79
CA ARG A 41 -25.34 8.45 14.70
C ARG A 41 -24.31 8.87 13.65
N LEU A 42 -23.61 7.89 13.09
CA LEU A 42 -22.71 8.09 11.96
C LEU A 42 -22.87 6.93 10.98
N LYS A 43 -23.18 7.24 9.72
CA LYS A 43 -23.13 6.26 8.65
C LYS A 43 -21.68 6.10 8.19
N VAL A 44 -21.19 4.86 8.14
CA VAL A 44 -19.83 4.56 7.66
C VAL A 44 -19.92 3.73 6.39
N LEU A 45 -19.42 4.27 5.28
CA LEU A 45 -19.28 3.58 4.00
C LEU A 45 -17.87 3.02 3.85
N LEU A 46 -17.71 1.71 3.83
CA LEU A 46 -16.42 1.07 3.59
C LEU A 46 -16.28 0.73 2.11
N ALA A 47 -15.27 1.27 1.44
CA ALA A 47 -14.94 0.92 0.06
C ALA A 47 -14.26 -0.46 -0.01
N GLY A 48 -14.69 -1.32 -0.93
CA GLY A 48 -14.07 -2.61 -1.22
C GLY A 48 -13.77 -2.77 -2.73
N PRO A 49 -12.58 -3.27 -3.13
CA PRO A 49 -11.46 -3.67 -2.27
C PRO A 49 -10.68 -2.47 -1.71
N ARG A 50 -9.98 -2.70 -0.58
CA ARG A 50 -9.13 -1.72 0.13
C ARG A 50 -7.91 -2.43 0.75
N GLY A 51 -6.92 -1.67 1.19
CA GLY A 51 -5.77 -2.20 1.93
C GLY A 51 -4.83 -3.03 1.05
N PHE A 52 -4.11 -3.99 1.62
CA PHE A 52 -3.05 -4.75 0.96
C PHE A 52 -3.43 -5.36 -0.40
N CYS A 53 -2.53 -5.22 -1.37
CA CYS A 53 -2.59 -5.96 -2.63
C CYS A 53 -1.62 -7.15 -2.62
N ALA A 54 -1.71 -8.04 -3.62
CA ALA A 54 -0.86 -9.23 -3.71
C ALA A 54 0.64 -8.92 -3.79
N GLY A 55 1.02 -7.79 -4.40
CA GLY A 55 2.41 -7.35 -4.48
C GLY A 55 2.97 -6.92 -3.12
N VAL A 56 2.18 -6.19 -2.34
CA VAL A 56 2.53 -5.74 -0.99
C VAL A 56 2.62 -6.92 -0.02
N ASP A 57 1.63 -7.83 -0.02
CA ASP A 57 1.66 -9.04 0.80
C ASP A 57 2.93 -9.87 0.53
N ARG A 58 3.22 -10.11 -0.76
CA ARG A 58 4.44 -10.80 -1.18
C ARG A 58 5.69 -10.10 -0.63
N ALA A 59 5.80 -8.78 -0.79
CA ALA A 59 7.02 -8.06 -0.42
C ALA A 59 7.29 -8.07 1.09
N ILE A 60 6.25 -7.90 1.91
CA ILE A 60 6.33 -8.04 3.36
C ILE A 60 6.80 -9.44 3.74
N ARG A 61 6.17 -10.48 3.15
CA ARG A 61 6.53 -11.88 3.41
C ARG A 61 7.96 -12.23 2.99
N VAL A 62 8.51 -11.59 1.94
CA VAL A 62 9.92 -11.77 1.57
C VAL A 62 10.84 -11.34 2.71
N VAL A 63 10.59 -10.18 3.32
CA VAL A 63 11.41 -9.68 4.44
C VAL A 63 11.23 -10.56 5.66
N GLU A 64 9.99 -10.90 6.03
CA GLU A 64 9.71 -11.76 7.19
C GLU A 64 10.36 -13.14 7.05
N GLU A 65 10.29 -13.75 5.87
CA GLU A 65 10.85 -15.06 5.60
C GLU A 65 12.39 -15.02 5.50
N ALA A 66 12.96 -13.93 4.97
CA ALA A 66 14.40 -13.69 5.02
C ALA A 66 14.91 -13.62 6.46
N ILE A 67 14.24 -12.85 7.33
CA ILE A 67 14.57 -12.76 8.77
C ILE A 67 14.44 -14.13 9.43
N ARG A 68 13.34 -14.85 9.15
CA ARG A 68 13.09 -16.19 9.73
C ARG A 68 14.18 -17.20 9.35
N ARG A 69 14.66 -17.15 8.10
CA ARG A 69 15.60 -18.13 7.55
C ARG A 69 17.06 -17.80 7.82
N TYR A 70 17.43 -16.52 7.73
CA TYR A 70 18.83 -16.08 7.78
C TYR A 70 19.19 -15.37 9.09
N GLY A 71 18.20 -15.03 9.92
CA GLY A 71 18.38 -14.26 11.15
C GLY A 71 18.41 -12.75 10.89
N ALA A 72 18.36 -11.99 11.98
CA ALA A 72 18.51 -10.54 11.95
C ALA A 72 20.00 -10.13 12.06
N PRO A 73 20.44 -9.02 11.44
CA PRO A 73 19.62 -8.13 10.62
C PRO A 73 19.44 -8.59 9.16
N VAL A 74 18.32 -8.21 8.56
CA VAL A 74 18.12 -8.23 7.09
C VAL A 74 18.00 -6.80 6.61
N TYR A 75 18.83 -6.43 5.62
CA TYR A 75 18.81 -5.09 5.06
C TYR A 75 17.74 -4.99 3.97
N VAL A 76 17.09 -3.84 3.85
CA VAL A 76 16.09 -3.57 2.82
C VAL A 76 16.44 -2.24 2.15
N ARG A 77 16.64 -2.26 0.83
CA ARG A 77 16.94 -1.04 0.07
C ARG A 77 15.66 -0.26 -0.20
N HIS A 78 15.58 0.95 0.35
CA HIS A 78 14.39 1.78 0.55
C HIS A 78 13.31 1.09 1.39
N GLU A 79 12.25 1.82 1.74
CA GLU A 79 11.04 1.23 2.35
C GLU A 79 10.51 0.07 1.48
N ILE A 80 10.22 -1.08 2.09
CA ILE A 80 9.71 -2.27 1.38
C ILE A 80 8.42 -1.95 0.61
N VAL A 81 7.58 -1.09 1.21
CA VAL A 81 6.35 -0.49 0.72
C VAL A 81 6.18 0.87 1.40
N HIS A 82 5.54 1.84 0.75
CA HIS A 82 5.29 3.16 1.33
C HIS A 82 4.17 3.12 2.39
N ASN A 83 4.48 2.58 3.57
CA ASN A 83 3.62 2.63 4.76
C ASN A 83 4.43 2.52 6.05
N ARG A 84 4.40 3.59 6.84
CA ARG A 84 5.17 3.71 8.08
C ARG A 84 4.89 2.58 9.09
N THR A 85 3.63 2.19 9.27
CA THR A 85 3.26 1.11 10.20
C THR A 85 3.88 -0.23 9.79
N VAL A 86 3.96 -0.51 8.48
CA VAL A 86 4.61 -1.71 7.95
C VAL A 86 6.13 -1.65 8.15
N VAL A 87 6.75 -0.51 7.87
CA VAL A 87 8.20 -0.29 8.08
C VAL A 87 8.55 -0.52 9.56
N GLU A 88 7.90 0.18 10.49
CA GLU A 88 8.13 0.06 11.93
C GLU A 88 7.89 -1.38 12.45
N MET A 89 6.93 -2.10 11.85
CA MET A 89 6.65 -3.49 12.18
C MET A 89 7.81 -4.41 11.78
N LEU A 90 8.40 -4.20 10.60
CA LEU A 90 9.53 -5.01 10.13
C LEU A 90 10.84 -4.66 10.83
N GLU A 91 11.06 -3.39 11.18
CA GLU A 91 12.20 -2.97 12.01
C GLU A 91 12.19 -3.70 13.37
N LYS A 92 11.03 -3.77 14.02
CA LYS A 92 10.84 -4.54 15.27
C LYS A 92 11.14 -6.03 15.11
N LYS A 93 11.06 -6.58 13.91
CA LYS A 93 11.40 -7.97 13.59
C LYS A 93 12.88 -8.16 13.22
N GLY A 94 13.63 -7.07 13.02
CA GLY A 94 15.06 -7.10 12.68
C GLY A 94 15.39 -6.69 11.24
N ALA A 95 14.48 -6.03 10.53
CA ALA A 95 14.83 -5.37 9.27
C ALA A 95 15.60 -4.06 9.53
N ILE A 96 16.53 -3.71 8.65
CA ILE A 96 17.20 -2.40 8.62
C ILE A 96 16.99 -1.79 7.24
N PHE A 97 16.31 -0.65 7.17
CA PHE A 97 16.09 0.06 5.92
C PHE A 97 17.28 0.98 5.62
N VAL A 98 17.79 0.93 4.40
CA VAL A 98 18.93 1.73 3.90
C VAL A 98 18.55 2.39 2.59
N GLU A 99 19.19 3.51 2.25
CA GLU A 99 18.95 4.17 0.97
C GLU A 99 19.78 3.50 -0.13
N GLU A 100 21.06 3.28 0.13
CA GLU A 100 22.00 2.72 -0.83
C GLU A 100 22.70 1.47 -0.34
N LEU A 101 23.27 0.74 -1.30
CA LEU A 101 23.90 -0.54 -0.98
C LEU A 101 25.16 -0.36 -0.13
N ASP A 102 25.93 0.72 -0.28
CA ASP A 102 27.17 0.96 0.48
C ASP A 102 26.98 1.00 2.01
N GLU A 103 25.77 1.29 2.48
CA GLU A 103 25.37 1.20 3.89
C GLU A 103 25.22 -0.25 4.40
N VAL A 104 25.12 -1.23 3.49
CA VAL A 104 24.97 -2.65 3.79
C VAL A 104 26.35 -3.28 4.05
N PRO A 105 26.58 -3.95 5.19
CA PRO A 105 27.82 -4.68 5.46
C PRO A 105 28.11 -5.78 4.44
N GLU A 106 29.38 -6.16 4.32
CA GLU A 106 29.77 -7.35 3.54
C GLU A 106 29.07 -8.60 4.09
N ASP A 107 28.78 -9.57 3.21
CA ASP A 107 28.09 -10.84 3.49
C ASP A 107 26.64 -10.72 4.03
N ALA A 108 26.09 -9.51 4.17
CA ALA A 108 24.73 -9.31 4.63
C ALA A 108 23.68 -9.67 3.56
N HIS A 109 22.47 -9.99 4.03
CA HIS A 109 21.32 -10.22 3.17
C HIS A 109 20.60 -8.90 2.88
N VAL A 110 20.34 -8.61 1.62
CA VAL A 110 19.62 -7.41 1.18
C VAL A 110 18.34 -7.76 0.43
N VAL A 111 17.26 -7.05 0.70
CA VAL A 111 15.98 -7.17 -0.02
C VAL A 111 15.74 -5.91 -0.83
N PHE A 112 15.41 -6.05 -2.12
CA PHE A 112 14.97 -4.92 -2.94
C PHE A 112 13.47 -4.70 -2.79
N SER A 113 13.04 -3.44 -2.67
CA SER A 113 11.64 -3.09 -2.40
C SER A 113 10.65 -3.55 -3.48
N ALA A 114 9.35 -3.52 -3.16
CA ALA A 114 8.28 -3.89 -4.09
C ALA A 114 8.23 -3.02 -5.36
N HIS A 115 8.78 -1.81 -5.29
CA HIS A 115 8.74 -0.80 -6.36
C HIS A 115 9.72 -1.10 -7.50
N GLY A 116 10.63 -2.05 -7.35
CA GLY A 116 11.67 -2.31 -8.36
C GLY A 116 12.90 -1.42 -8.20
N VAL A 117 14.00 -1.87 -8.80
CA VAL A 117 15.29 -1.18 -8.78
C VAL A 117 15.90 -1.11 -10.19
N PRO A 118 16.73 -0.08 -10.48
CA PRO A 118 17.51 -0.02 -11.72
C PRO A 118 18.42 -1.24 -11.90
N LYS A 119 18.82 -1.54 -13.14
CA LYS A 119 19.79 -2.63 -13.43
C LYS A 119 21.13 -2.45 -12.74
N SER A 120 21.52 -1.21 -12.44
CA SER A 120 22.76 -0.93 -11.70
C SER A 120 22.74 -1.50 -10.27
N VAL A 121 21.58 -1.64 -9.63
CA VAL A 121 21.49 -2.09 -8.23
C VAL A 121 21.81 -3.59 -8.08
N PRO A 122 21.22 -4.53 -8.86
CA PRO A 122 21.66 -5.92 -8.83
C PRO A 122 23.12 -6.11 -9.24
N VAL A 123 23.62 -5.32 -10.20
CA VAL A 123 25.04 -5.35 -10.61
C VAL A 123 25.95 -4.93 -9.46
N GLU A 124 25.58 -3.89 -8.73
CA GLU A 124 26.32 -3.42 -7.56
C GLU A 124 26.29 -4.44 -6.42
N ALA A 125 25.13 -5.05 -6.15
CA ALA A 125 25.01 -6.12 -5.16
C ALA A 125 25.93 -7.30 -5.51
N GLN A 126 25.98 -7.72 -6.78
CA GLN A 126 26.89 -8.76 -7.26
C GLN A 126 28.36 -8.34 -7.12
N ARG A 127 28.71 -7.11 -7.51
CA ARG A 127 30.07 -6.56 -7.38
C ARG A 127 30.56 -6.60 -5.93
N ARG A 128 29.66 -6.37 -4.98
CA ARG A 128 29.91 -6.40 -3.52
C ARG A 128 29.72 -7.77 -2.87
N ASN A 129 29.42 -8.82 -3.65
CA ASN A 129 29.11 -10.17 -3.17
C ASN A 129 27.96 -10.21 -2.13
N LEU A 130 27.00 -9.29 -2.23
CA LEU A 130 25.81 -9.28 -1.37
C LEU A 130 24.81 -10.36 -1.79
N LEU A 131 24.25 -11.07 -0.81
CA LEU A 131 23.14 -11.99 -1.04
C LEU A 131 21.84 -11.20 -1.12
N TYR A 132 21.30 -11.03 -2.32
CA TYR A 132 20.08 -10.24 -2.51
C TYR A 132 18.83 -11.08 -2.82
N LEU A 133 17.67 -10.58 -2.39
CA LEU A 133 16.35 -11.10 -2.68
C LEU A 133 15.50 -10.01 -3.34
N ASP A 134 14.89 -10.35 -4.47
CA ASP A 134 14.08 -9.40 -5.22
C ASP A 134 12.59 -9.46 -4.84
N ALA A 135 12.14 -8.51 -4.03
CA ALA A 135 10.75 -8.37 -3.63
C ALA A 135 9.92 -7.52 -4.63
N THR A 136 10.49 -7.11 -5.76
CA THR A 136 9.78 -6.36 -6.82
C THR A 136 8.45 -7.02 -7.14
N CYS A 137 7.38 -6.24 -7.17
CA CYS A 137 6.07 -6.73 -7.53
C CYS A 137 6.10 -7.32 -8.96
N PRO A 138 5.58 -8.54 -9.20
CA PRO A 138 5.57 -9.11 -10.55
C PRO A 138 4.90 -8.26 -11.62
N LEU A 139 3.99 -7.36 -11.24
CA LEU A 139 3.35 -6.40 -12.14
C LEU A 139 4.26 -5.21 -12.49
N VAL A 140 5.17 -4.82 -11.59
CA VAL A 140 6.25 -3.86 -11.91
C VAL A 140 7.29 -4.54 -12.81
N SER A 141 7.69 -5.79 -12.51
CA SER A 141 8.60 -6.54 -13.37
C SER A 141 8.05 -6.77 -14.78
N LYS A 142 6.72 -6.80 -14.95
CA LYS A 142 6.07 -6.82 -16.27
C LYS A 142 6.40 -5.54 -17.05
N VAL A 143 6.23 -4.36 -16.43
CA VAL A 143 6.56 -3.06 -17.03
C VAL A 143 8.04 -2.97 -17.39
N HIS A 144 8.94 -3.42 -16.50
CA HIS A 144 10.38 -3.50 -16.78
C HIS A 144 10.67 -4.30 -18.07
N ARG A 145 10.08 -5.48 -18.22
CA ARG A 145 10.24 -6.34 -19.40
C ARG A 145 9.60 -5.74 -20.66
N GLU A 146 8.50 -5.00 -20.52
CA GLU A 146 7.88 -4.30 -21.64
C GLU A 146 8.77 -3.16 -22.14
N ALA A 147 9.42 -2.41 -21.24
CA ALA A 147 10.42 -1.40 -21.60
C ALA A 147 11.59 -2.03 -22.39
N GLU A 148 12.17 -3.11 -21.87
CA GLU A 148 13.23 -3.88 -22.56
C GLU A 148 12.82 -4.39 -23.93
N ARG A 149 11.60 -4.93 -24.04
CA ARG A 149 11.07 -5.45 -25.30
C ARG A 149 10.92 -4.35 -26.34
N HIS A 150 10.38 -3.19 -25.96
CA HIS A 150 10.23 -2.06 -26.89
C HIS A 150 11.57 -1.45 -27.30
N TYR A 151 12.54 -1.44 -26.37
CA TYR A 151 13.90 -0.98 -26.67
C TYR A 151 14.67 -1.94 -27.58
N ALA A 152 14.30 -3.22 -27.64
CA ALA A 152 14.87 -4.22 -28.55
C ALA A 152 16.42 -4.23 -28.57
N ASN A 153 17.04 -4.17 -27.38
CA ASN A 153 18.49 -4.07 -27.21
C ASN A 153 19.17 -2.90 -27.94
N GLY A 154 18.44 -1.86 -28.32
CA GLY A 154 18.95 -0.70 -29.04
C GLY A 154 19.17 -0.94 -30.53
N ASP A 155 18.56 -1.99 -31.11
CA ASP A 155 18.59 -2.22 -32.55
C ASP A 155 17.98 -1.00 -33.29
N PRO A 156 18.70 -0.32 -34.20
CA PRO A 156 18.20 0.89 -34.85
C PRO A 156 16.90 0.72 -35.65
N GLU A 157 16.60 -0.49 -36.14
CA GLU A 157 15.42 -0.77 -36.96
C GLU A 157 14.23 -1.26 -36.13
N GLU A 158 14.46 -1.86 -34.97
CA GLU A 158 13.41 -2.42 -34.10
C GLU A 158 13.13 -1.59 -32.85
N SER A 159 14.13 -0.85 -32.35
CA SER A 159 14.05 -0.08 -31.11
C SER A 159 13.02 1.04 -31.23
N ARG A 160 12.32 1.25 -30.11
CA ARG A 160 11.44 2.39 -29.90
C ARG A 160 11.96 3.19 -28.73
N HIS A 161 11.86 4.51 -28.84
CA HIS A 161 12.02 5.40 -27.70
C HIS A 161 10.78 5.29 -26.81
N ILE A 162 10.99 5.21 -25.50
CA ILE A 162 9.90 4.98 -24.55
C ILE A 162 9.47 6.30 -23.92
N LEU A 163 8.18 6.59 -23.98
CA LEU A 163 7.53 7.63 -23.19
C LEU A 163 6.94 7.00 -21.93
N MET A 164 7.62 7.15 -20.80
CA MET A 164 7.15 6.64 -19.52
C MET A 164 6.20 7.65 -18.88
N ILE A 165 4.94 7.26 -18.65
CA ILE A 165 3.99 8.07 -17.89
C ILE A 165 4.17 7.74 -16.41
N GLY A 166 4.50 8.72 -15.57
CA GLY A 166 4.78 8.49 -14.16
C GLY A 166 5.24 9.74 -13.43
N HIS A 167 5.35 9.66 -12.10
CA HIS A 167 5.80 10.79 -11.29
C HIS A 167 7.31 10.80 -11.10
N ALA A 168 7.95 11.93 -11.41
CA ALA A 168 9.37 12.14 -11.20
C ALA A 168 9.79 11.86 -9.74
N GLY A 169 10.93 11.19 -9.58
CA GLY A 169 11.48 10.83 -8.26
C GLY A 169 10.80 9.63 -7.59
N HIS A 170 9.69 9.09 -8.11
CA HIS A 170 9.09 7.90 -7.55
C HIS A 170 10.01 6.67 -7.73
N PRO A 171 10.26 5.83 -6.71
CA PRO A 171 11.17 4.69 -6.81
C PRO A 171 10.87 3.74 -7.97
N GLU A 172 9.59 3.48 -8.25
CA GLU A 172 9.16 2.66 -9.41
C GLU A 172 9.53 3.28 -10.76
N VAL A 173 9.45 4.60 -10.88
CA VAL A 173 9.82 5.34 -12.09
C VAL A 173 11.33 5.26 -12.28
N VAL A 174 12.10 5.52 -11.23
CA VAL A 174 13.57 5.37 -11.23
C VAL A 174 13.97 3.95 -11.60
N GLY A 175 13.34 2.94 -10.99
CA GLY A 175 13.56 1.53 -11.28
C GLY A 175 13.28 1.16 -12.73
N THR A 176 12.14 1.59 -13.26
CA THR A 176 11.71 1.29 -14.64
C THR A 176 12.59 1.99 -15.68
N MET A 177 12.86 3.29 -15.52
CA MET A 177 13.77 4.02 -16.41
C MET A 177 15.18 3.42 -16.37
N GLY A 178 15.64 3.00 -15.19
CA GLY A 178 16.93 2.35 -14.96
C GLY A 178 17.05 0.93 -15.51
N GLN A 179 16.03 0.40 -16.19
CA GLN A 179 16.14 -0.85 -16.96
C GLN A 179 16.86 -0.67 -18.30
N LEU A 180 16.92 0.57 -18.80
CA LEU A 180 17.45 0.90 -20.12
C LEU A 180 18.61 1.90 -20.02
N PRO A 181 19.44 2.02 -21.06
CA PRO A 181 20.50 3.02 -21.09
C PRO A 181 19.95 4.46 -21.01
N PRO A 182 20.74 5.43 -20.49
CA PRO A 182 20.37 6.83 -20.50
C PRO A 182 19.97 7.31 -21.89
N GLY A 183 18.86 8.05 -21.98
CA GLY A 183 18.31 8.56 -23.24
C GLY A 183 17.29 7.65 -23.92
N ALA A 184 17.14 6.39 -23.51
CA ALA A 184 16.14 5.48 -24.09
C ALA A 184 14.70 5.75 -23.62
N VAL A 185 14.53 6.49 -22.52
CA VAL A 185 13.24 6.77 -21.89
C VAL A 185 13.11 8.26 -21.61
N THR A 186 11.97 8.84 -21.98
CA THR A 186 11.54 10.18 -21.54
C THR A 186 10.36 10.04 -20.59
N LEU A 187 10.46 10.69 -19.43
CA LEU A 187 9.38 10.75 -18.46
C LEU A 187 8.34 11.80 -18.88
N ILE A 188 7.06 11.47 -18.67
CA ILE A 188 5.88 12.33 -18.85
C ILE A 188 5.11 12.32 -17.53
N ASN A 189 5.13 13.45 -16.82
CA ASN A 189 4.50 13.61 -15.51
C ASN A 189 3.00 13.91 -15.63
N ASP A 190 2.61 14.67 -16.65
CA ASP A 190 1.25 15.17 -16.80
C ASP A 190 0.83 15.36 -18.27
N ALA A 191 -0.40 15.84 -18.45
CA ALA A 191 -0.98 16.10 -19.76
C ALA A 191 -0.25 17.22 -20.52
N GLU A 192 0.38 18.18 -19.84
CA GLU A 192 1.07 19.28 -20.51
C GLU A 192 2.42 18.83 -21.08
N GLU A 193 3.17 18.03 -20.33
CA GLU A 193 4.36 17.36 -20.84
C GLU A 193 4.00 16.43 -22.01
N ALA A 194 2.86 15.73 -21.94
CA ALA A 194 2.37 14.92 -23.06
C ALA A 194 2.07 15.76 -24.32
N ARG A 195 1.57 16.99 -24.16
CA ARG A 195 1.31 17.92 -25.27
C ARG A 195 2.59 18.52 -25.87
N THR A 196 3.64 18.64 -25.08
CA THR A 196 4.84 19.41 -25.44
C THR A 196 6.07 18.55 -25.73
N VAL A 197 6.11 17.27 -25.34
CA VAL A 197 7.25 16.38 -25.58
C VAL A 197 7.63 16.30 -27.06
N GLN A 198 8.93 16.33 -27.36
CA GLN A 198 9.47 16.27 -28.72
C GLN A 198 10.47 15.10 -28.85
N PRO A 199 9.99 13.87 -29.10
CA PRO A 199 10.87 12.73 -29.37
C PRO A 199 11.60 12.91 -30.70
N GLU A 200 12.84 12.41 -30.79
CA GLU A 200 13.65 12.52 -32.01
C GLU A 200 13.02 11.81 -33.21
N ASN A 201 12.53 10.58 -33.00
CA ASN A 201 11.80 9.81 -34.01
C ASN A 201 10.36 9.53 -33.55
N GLN A 202 9.40 10.25 -34.11
CA GLN A 202 7.99 10.16 -33.74
C GLN A 202 7.29 8.88 -34.23
N ASP A 203 7.87 8.19 -35.21
CA ASP A 203 7.33 6.94 -35.76
C ASP A 203 7.82 5.68 -35.02
N ARG A 204 8.80 5.84 -34.11
CA ARG A 204 9.39 4.74 -33.35
C ARG A 204 9.23 4.98 -31.85
N LEU A 205 7.97 5.04 -31.41
CA LEU A 205 7.63 5.30 -30.02
C LEU A 205 6.87 4.14 -29.39
N ALA A 206 7.11 3.93 -28.11
CA ALA A 206 6.23 3.18 -27.23
C ALA A 206 5.93 4.00 -25.98
N PHE A 207 4.80 3.75 -25.31
CA PHE A 207 4.55 4.26 -23.97
C PHE A 207 4.37 3.11 -22.97
N ILE A 208 4.78 3.37 -21.74
CA ILE A 208 4.55 2.51 -20.57
C ILE A 208 4.09 3.39 -19.41
N THR A 209 3.47 2.82 -18.38
CA THR A 209 3.01 3.60 -17.22
C THR A 209 3.51 3.07 -15.90
N GLN A 210 3.66 3.96 -14.92
CA GLN A 210 3.72 3.58 -13.52
C GLN A 210 2.40 2.88 -13.12
N THR A 211 2.50 1.88 -12.25
CA THR A 211 1.39 0.96 -11.90
C THR A 211 0.36 1.57 -10.94
N THR A 212 0.68 2.69 -10.29
CA THR A 212 -0.10 3.34 -9.23
C THR A 212 -0.68 4.70 -9.60
N LEU A 213 -0.85 4.97 -10.90
CA LEU A 213 -1.40 6.24 -11.39
C LEU A 213 -2.92 6.30 -11.30
N SER A 214 -3.45 7.52 -11.42
CA SER A 214 -4.88 7.75 -11.64
C SER A 214 -5.27 7.18 -13.00
N VAL A 215 -6.29 6.32 -13.04
CA VAL A 215 -6.76 5.69 -14.29
C VAL A 215 -7.24 6.77 -15.27
N ASP A 216 -7.98 7.77 -14.77
CA ASP A 216 -8.58 8.80 -15.60
C ASP A 216 -7.52 9.78 -16.14
N ASP A 217 -6.57 10.23 -15.31
CA ASP A 217 -5.50 11.15 -15.75
C ASP A 217 -4.58 10.47 -16.76
N THR A 218 -4.28 9.18 -16.53
CA THR A 218 -3.45 8.40 -17.45
C THR A 218 -4.17 8.20 -18.78
N ALA A 219 -5.49 7.98 -18.77
CA ALA A 219 -6.27 7.88 -19.99
C ALA A 219 -6.24 9.19 -20.81
N GLU A 220 -6.28 10.36 -20.15
CA GLU A 220 -6.11 11.66 -20.80
C GLU A 220 -4.72 11.78 -21.45
N ILE A 221 -3.65 11.47 -20.70
CA ILE A 221 -2.27 11.52 -21.21
C ILE A 221 -2.10 10.60 -22.41
N VAL A 222 -2.57 9.35 -22.31
CA VAL A 222 -2.50 8.37 -23.40
C VAL A 222 -3.27 8.84 -24.63
N LYS A 223 -4.43 9.46 -24.45
CA LYS A 223 -5.20 10.05 -25.54
C LYS A 223 -4.39 11.13 -26.26
N ILE A 224 -3.79 12.07 -25.51
CA ILE A 224 -2.94 13.13 -26.06
C ILE A 224 -1.76 12.54 -26.84
N LEU A 225 -1.06 11.55 -26.27
CA LEU A 225 0.08 10.91 -26.92
C LEU A 225 -0.32 10.21 -28.22
N ARG A 226 -1.48 9.53 -28.26
CA ARG A 226 -1.97 8.86 -29.49
C ARG A 226 -2.43 9.85 -30.55
N GLU A 227 -3.01 10.98 -30.17
CA GLU A 227 -3.37 12.06 -31.11
C GLU A 227 -2.13 12.68 -31.75
N ARG A 228 -1.06 12.87 -30.96
CA ARG A 228 0.21 13.45 -31.45
C ARG A 228 1.07 12.43 -32.22
N PHE A 229 1.08 11.18 -31.77
CA PHE A 229 1.93 10.12 -32.30
C PHE A 229 1.08 8.90 -32.67
N PRO A 230 0.42 8.88 -33.85
CA PRO A 230 -0.52 7.81 -34.21
C PRO A 230 0.08 6.40 -34.25
N ASN A 231 1.40 6.31 -34.46
CA ASN A 231 2.15 5.06 -34.51
C ASN A 231 2.69 4.59 -33.14
N ILE A 232 2.42 5.34 -32.05
CA ILE A 232 2.92 4.98 -30.73
C ILE A 232 2.33 3.64 -30.26
N GLU A 233 3.21 2.73 -29.84
CA GLU A 233 2.78 1.45 -29.29
C GLU A 233 2.51 1.56 -27.79
N GLY A 234 1.41 0.96 -27.34
CA GLY A 234 1.14 0.78 -25.91
C GLY A 234 1.54 -0.62 -25.44
N PRO A 235 1.45 -0.87 -24.12
CA PRO A 235 1.67 -2.20 -23.58
C PRO A 235 0.58 -3.16 -24.06
N ARG A 236 0.88 -4.48 -24.10
CA ARG A 236 -0.08 -5.49 -24.59
C ARG A 236 -1.30 -5.64 -23.68
N ARG A 237 -1.11 -5.31 -22.41
CA ARG A 237 -2.12 -5.20 -21.35
C ARG A 237 -1.81 -3.94 -20.57
N GLU A 238 -2.78 -3.35 -19.91
CA GLU A 238 -2.58 -2.16 -19.08
C GLU A 238 -1.44 -2.36 -18.05
N ASP A 239 -0.72 -1.27 -17.77
CA ASP A 239 0.38 -1.22 -16.80
C ASP A 239 -0.11 -0.79 -15.42
N ILE A 240 -1.13 0.08 -15.36
CA ILE A 240 -1.86 0.32 -14.12
C ILE A 240 -2.41 -1.01 -13.62
N CYS A 241 -1.99 -1.38 -12.40
CA CYS A 241 -2.29 -2.71 -11.90
C CYS A 241 -3.74 -2.84 -11.46
N TYR A 242 -4.23 -4.10 -11.42
CA TYR A 242 -5.60 -4.40 -11.00
C TYR A 242 -5.94 -3.77 -9.63
N ALA A 243 -5.01 -3.78 -8.70
CA ALA A 243 -5.22 -3.29 -7.34
C ALA A 243 -5.49 -1.78 -7.31
N THR A 244 -4.76 -1.02 -8.12
CA THR A 244 -4.94 0.43 -8.30
C THR A 244 -6.31 0.70 -8.92
N THR A 245 -6.62 0.05 -10.04
CA THR A 245 -7.89 0.22 -10.76
C THR A 245 -9.09 -0.10 -9.88
N ASN A 246 -9.08 -1.25 -9.19
CA ASN A 246 -10.19 -1.68 -8.37
C ASN A 246 -10.40 -0.78 -7.15
N ARG A 247 -9.33 -0.29 -6.50
CA ARG A 247 -9.45 0.62 -5.34
C ARG A 247 -9.98 1.99 -5.77
N GLN A 248 -9.57 2.50 -6.93
CA GLN A 248 -10.12 3.75 -7.47
C GLN A 248 -11.60 3.60 -7.80
N GLU A 249 -12.01 2.49 -8.40
CA GLU A 249 -13.42 2.20 -8.67
C GLU A 249 -14.23 2.07 -7.36
N ALA A 250 -13.69 1.41 -6.33
CA ALA A 250 -14.33 1.31 -5.03
C ALA A 250 -14.54 2.70 -4.38
N VAL A 251 -13.59 3.61 -4.54
CA VAL A 251 -13.72 5.00 -4.09
C VAL A 251 -14.81 5.74 -4.88
N LYS A 252 -14.82 5.61 -6.22
CA LYS A 252 -15.83 6.24 -7.10
C LYS A 252 -17.26 5.89 -6.69
N GLN A 253 -17.51 4.65 -6.27
CA GLN A 253 -18.84 4.19 -5.85
C GLN A 253 -19.38 4.82 -4.56
N ILE A 254 -18.51 5.33 -3.70
CA ILE A 254 -18.92 5.83 -2.37
C ILE A 254 -18.72 7.34 -2.21
N ALA A 255 -17.83 7.94 -2.99
CA ALA A 255 -17.41 9.33 -2.84
C ALA A 255 -18.58 10.33 -2.80
N SER A 256 -19.52 10.22 -3.73
CA SER A 256 -20.70 11.09 -3.80
C SER A 256 -21.78 10.81 -2.74
N SER A 257 -21.62 9.73 -1.96
CA SER A 257 -22.57 9.31 -0.92
C SER A 257 -22.08 9.63 0.50
N CYS A 258 -21.03 10.45 0.65
CA CYS A 258 -20.45 10.81 1.94
C CYS A 258 -20.06 12.30 1.99
N ASP A 259 -20.01 12.84 3.20
CA ASP A 259 -19.63 14.24 3.46
C ASP A 259 -18.10 14.39 3.59
N LEU A 260 -17.44 13.31 4.00
CA LEU A 260 -15.99 13.20 4.15
C LEU A 260 -15.51 11.82 3.70
N MET A 261 -14.46 11.79 2.90
CA MET A 261 -13.67 10.59 2.59
C MET A 261 -12.37 10.58 3.40
N ILE A 262 -12.12 9.51 4.14
CA ILE A 262 -10.83 9.23 4.77
C ILE A 262 -10.14 8.11 3.99
N VAL A 263 -8.96 8.42 3.45
CA VAL A 263 -8.07 7.44 2.83
C VAL A 263 -6.96 7.11 3.82
N ILE A 264 -6.94 5.88 4.33
CA ILE A 264 -5.87 5.44 5.22
C ILE A 264 -4.63 5.11 4.37
N GLY A 265 -3.53 5.83 4.60
CA GLY A 265 -2.28 5.68 3.84
C GLY A 265 -1.26 6.77 4.11
N SER A 266 0.01 6.49 3.78
CA SER A 266 1.12 7.44 4.00
C SER A 266 1.23 8.48 2.87
N PRO A 267 1.71 9.72 3.14
CA PRO A 267 1.79 10.78 2.13
C PRO A 267 2.70 10.47 0.95
N ASN A 268 3.73 9.64 1.15
CA ASN A 268 4.65 9.15 0.12
C ASN A 268 4.06 8.01 -0.75
N SER A 269 2.87 7.49 -0.42
CA SER A 269 2.21 6.43 -1.20
C SER A 269 1.45 7.01 -2.40
N SER A 270 2.00 6.87 -3.62
CA SER A 270 1.35 7.33 -4.85
C SER A 270 -0.09 6.84 -4.98
N ASN A 271 -0.33 5.54 -4.77
CA ASN A 271 -1.68 4.97 -4.84
C ASN A 271 -2.63 5.64 -3.82
N SER A 272 -2.19 5.85 -2.57
CA SER A 272 -3.06 6.45 -1.54
C SER A 272 -3.42 7.89 -1.87
N GLN A 273 -2.47 8.66 -2.41
CA GLN A 273 -2.74 10.02 -2.91
C GLN A 273 -3.72 10.01 -4.08
N ARG A 274 -3.59 9.07 -5.02
CA ARG A 274 -4.56 8.93 -6.12
C ARG A 274 -5.96 8.64 -5.61
N LEU A 275 -6.12 7.81 -4.58
CA LEU A 275 -7.44 7.55 -3.98
C LEU A 275 -8.07 8.82 -3.38
N ARG A 276 -7.27 9.66 -2.71
CA ARG A 276 -7.75 10.95 -2.17
C ARG A 276 -8.24 11.87 -3.29
N GLU A 277 -7.45 12.01 -4.34
CA GLU A 277 -7.78 12.87 -5.49
C GLU A 277 -8.97 12.33 -6.29
N VAL A 278 -9.06 11.01 -6.47
CA VAL A 278 -10.21 10.36 -7.10
C VAL A 278 -11.47 10.58 -6.29
N ALA A 279 -11.41 10.52 -4.95
CA ALA A 279 -12.55 10.82 -4.09
C ALA A 279 -13.09 12.24 -4.32
N GLU A 280 -12.21 13.25 -4.30
CA GLU A 280 -12.58 14.66 -4.54
C GLU A 280 -13.24 14.84 -5.91
N ARG A 281 -12.63 14.28 -6.96
CA ARG A 281 -13.16 14.36 -8.34
C ARG A 281 -14.45 13.57 -8.54
N SER A 282 -14.70 12.57 -7.71
CA SER A 282 -15.90 11.71 -7.77
C SER A 282 -17.05 12.20 -6.89
N GLY A 283 -16.93 13.42 -6.35
CA GLY A 283 -18.03 14.11 -5.67
C GLY A 283 -18.00 14.04 -4.15
N ALA A 284 -16.93 13.55 -3.52
CA ALA A 284 -16.75 13.74 -2.09
C ALA A 284 -16.48 15.23 -1.80
N PRO A 285 -17.29 15.90 -0.94
CA PRO A 285 -17.07 17.31 -0.63
C PRO A 285 -15.69 17.58 -0.01
N ARG A 286 -15.17 16.62 0.76
CA ARG A 286 -13.86 16.65 1.40
C ARG A 286 -13.23 15.26 1.33
N ALA A 287 -11.93 15.19 1.05
CA ALA A 287 -11.16 13.96 1.20
C ALA A 287 -9.82 14.23 1.89
N ILE A 288 -9.48 13.41 2.89
CA ILE A 288 -8.21 13.54 3.62
C ILE A 288 -7.44 12.23 3.57
N LEU A 289 -6.11 12.36 3.58
CA LEU A 289 -5.20 11.24 3.77
C LEU A 289 -4.87 11.14 5.27
N LEU A 290 -5.01 9.94 5.83
CA LEU A 290 -4.75 9.68 7.25
C LEU A 290 -3.72 8.55 7.39
N PRO A 291 -2.47 8.85 7.78
CA PRO A 291 -1.44 7.82 7.95
C PRO A 291 -1.73 6.89 9.13
N ARG A 292 -2.12 7.46 10.29
CA ARG A 292 -2.46 6.74 11.52
C ARG A 292 -3.60 7.43 12.24
N LEU A 293 -4.31 6.69 13.08
CA LEU A 293 -5.44 7.22 13.86
C LEU A 293 -5.02 8.35 14.80
N ASP A 294 -3.82 8.26 15.40
CA ASP A 294 -3.28 9.30 16.29
C ASP A 294 -3.10 10.66 15.59
N ASP A 295 -3.00 10.68 14.26
CA ASP A 295 -2.89 11.89 13.46
C ASP A 295 -4.27 12.52 13.14
N LEU A 296 -5.37 11.89 13.54
CA LEU A 296 -6.73 12.37 13.25
C LEU A 296 -7.15 13.50 14.18
N ASP A 297 -7.30 14.70 13.63
CA ASP A 297 -8.07 15.76 14.27
C ASP A 297 -9.56 15.42 14.22
N TRP A 298 -10.14 15.06 15.36
CA TRP A 298 -11.55 14.67 15.47
C TRP A 298 -12.53 15.78 15.08
N SER A 299 -12.12 17.05 15.09
CA SER A 299 -12.99 18.16 14.66
C SER A 299 -13.38 18.06 13.19
N VAL A 300 -12.62 17.33 12.37
CA VAL A 300 -12.94 17.13 10.95
C VAL A 300 -14.25 16.37 10.73
N LEU A 301 -14.72 15.62 11.74
CA LEU A 301 -15.96 14.85 11.74
C LEU A 301 -17.17 15.65 12.26
N GLU A 302 -16.98 16.90 12.70
CA GLU A 302 -18.09 17.75 13.08
C GLU A 302 -19.03 17.99 11.89
N GLY A 303 -20.32 17.70 12.07
CA GLY A 303 -21.34 17.83 11.03
C GLY A 303 -21.30 16.75 9.93
N VAL A 304 -20.42 15.75 10.03
CA VAL A 304 -20.40 14.61 9.10
C VAL A 304 -21.49 13.61 9.49
N GLU A 305 -22.43 13.35 8.60
CA GLU A 305 -23.49 12.35 8.77
C GLU A 305 -23.11 11.02 8.11
N ALA A 306 -22.40 11.10 6.98
CA ALA A 306 -21.87 9.96 6.24
C ALA A 306 -20.37 10.08 6.02
N LEU A 307 -19.61 9.13 6.57
CA LEU A 307 -18.16 9.02 6.44
C LEU A 307 -17.80 7.87 5.49
N GLY A 308 -17.07 8.16 4.42
CA GLY A 308 -16.46 7.15 3.58
C GLY A 308 -15.05 6.80 4.05
N ILE A 309 -14.71 5.51 4.09
CA ILE A 309 -13.38 5.02 4.48
C ILE A 309 -12.86 4.05 3.43
N THR A 310 -11.62 4.26 3.03
CA THR A 310 -10.84 3.32 2.22
C THR A 310 -9.40 3.26 2.73
N ALA A 311 -8.59 2.39 2.14
CA ALA A 311 -7.18 2.24 2.47
C ALA A 311 -6.35 1.99 1.20
N GLY A 312 -5.19 2.63 1.14
CA GLY A 312 -4.23 2.44 0.06
C GLY A 312 -3.68 1.01 0.01
N ALA A 313 -3.08 0.64 -1.13
CA ALA A 313 -2.54 -0.70 -1.37
C ALA A 313 -1.45 -1.14 -0.37
N SER A 314 -0.80 -0.20 0.31
CA SER A 314 0.23 -0.44 1.32
C SER A 314 -0.26 -0.32 2.77
N ALA A 315 -1.54 -0.02 3.00
CA ALA A 315 -2.09 0.12 4.34
C ALA A 315 -2.68 -1.22 4.84
N PRO A 316 -2.26 -1.71 6.02
CA PRO A 316 -2.81 -2.95 6.58
C PRO A 316 -4.26 -2.76 7.03
N GLU A 317 -5.07 -3.82 6.91
CA GLU A 317 -6.47 -3.82 7.33
C GLU A 317 -6.64 -3.48 8.82
N SER A 318 -5.62 -3.76 9.65
CA SER A 318 -5.64 -3.40 11.08
C SER A 318 -5.86 -1.90 11.32
N LEU A 319 -5.37 -1.01 10.44
CA LEU A 319 -5.60 0.44 10.57
C LEU A 319 -7.05 0.83 10.27
N VAL A 320 -7.71 0.14 9.32
CA VAL A 320 -9.13 0.34 9.05
C VAL A 320 -9.96 -0.10 10.25
N GLN A 321 -9.65 -1.27 10.81
CA GLN A 321 -10.34 -1.80 11.99
C GLN A 321 -10.13 -0.93 13.22
N GLU A 322 -8.92 -0.40 13.42
CA GLU A 322 -8.59 0.56 14.47
C GLU A 322 -9.43 1.84 14.36
N MET A 323 -9.56 2.40 13.14
CA MET A 323 -10.41 3.57 12.88
C MET A 323 -11.88 3.28 13.19
N VAL A 324 -12.43 2.17 12.69
CA VAL A 324 -13.83 1.77 12.94
C VAL A 324 -14.07 1.57 14.43
N GLN A 325 -13.14 0.93 15.13
CA GLN A 325 -13.21 0.76 16.59
C GLN A 325 -13.15 2.11 17.32
N ALA A 326 -12.30 3.04 16.92
CA ALA A 326 -12.23 4.36 17.55
C ALA A 326 -13.50 5.19 17.33
N LEU A 327 -14.12 5.06 16.15
CA LEU A 327 -15.41 5.65 15.84
C LEU A 327 -16.54 5.07 16.69
N SER A 328 -16.55 3.76 16.96
CA SER A 328 -17.63 3.12 17.75
C SER A 328 -17.66 3.56 19.21
N HIS A 329 -16.57 4.11 19.73
CA HIS A 329 -16.54 4.71 21.07
C HIS A 329 -17.19 6.11 21.12
N ARG A 330 -17.38 6.74 19.96
CA ARG A 330 -17.87 8.12 19.82
C ARG A 330 -19.25 8.22 19.16
N TYR A 331 -19.62 7.22 18.35
CA TYR A 331 -20.84 7.22 17.54
C TYR A 331 -21.58 5.88 17.62
N GLU A 332 -22.89 5.92 17.45
CA GLU A 332 -23.69 4.77 17.04
C GLU A 332 -23.47 4.56 15.52
N LEU A 333 -22.71 3.51 15.16
CA LEU A 333 -22.31 3.27 13.77
C LEU A 333 -23.36 2.49 12.98
N GLN A 334 -23.68 2.99 11.79
CA GLN A 334 -24.32 2.21 10.73
C GLN A 334 -23.28 1.94 9.64
N ILE A 335 -22.69 0.74 9.66
CA ILE A 335 -21.64 0.36 8.71
C ILE A 335 -22.27 -0.31 7.48
N GLU A 336 -21.92 0.19 6.30
CA GLU A 336 -22.29 -0.36 5.00
C GLU A 336 -21.00 -0.57 4.19
N GLU A 337 -20.72 -1.80 3.78
CA GLU A 337 -19.60 -2.11 2.89
C GLU A 337 -20.07 -2.17 1.44
N ARG A 338 -19.39 -1.44 0.54
CA ARG A 338 -19.65 -1.45 -0.89
C ARG A 338 -18.44 -2.01 -1.62
N SER A 339 -18.55 -3.26 -2.05
CA SER A 339 -17.51 -3.94 -2.81
C SER A 339 -17.82 -3.92 -4.31
N VAL A 340 -16.85 -3.50 -5.12
CA VAL A 340 -16.96 -3.50 -6.59
C VAL A 340 -16.39 -4.75 -7.23
N LYS A 341 -15.52 -5.47 -6.51
CA LYS A 341 -14.80 -6.62 -7.06
C LYS A 341 -14.17 -7.46 -5.96
N GLU A 342 -14.07 -8.76 -6.23
CA GLU A 342 -13.25 -9.68 -5.43
C GLU A 342 -11.86 -9.83 -6.04
N GLU A 343 -10.83 -9.85 -5.19
CA GLU A 343 -9.43 -10.01 -5.60
C GLU A 343 -8.89 -11.36 -5.12
N HIS A 344 -8.63 -12.29 -6.06
CA HIS A 344 -8.12 -13.65 -5.77
C HIS A 344 -6.65 -13.86 -6.16
N VAL A 345 -5.95 -12.76 -6.49
CA VAL A 345 -4.57 -12.82 -6.99
C VAL A 345 -3.61 -13.06 -5.83
N THR A 346 -2.67 -13.99 -6.02
CA THR A 346 -1.55 -14.23 -5.10
C THR A 346 -0.26 -14.35 -5.88
N PHE A 347 0.86 -13.92 -5.29
CA PHE A 347 2.19 -14.05 -5.90
C PHE A 347 3.08 -14.93 -5.02
N ARG A 348 3.86 -15.81 -5.67
CA ARG A 348 4.82 -16.68 -4.98
C ARG A 348 6.04 -15.89 -4.50
N LEU A 349 6.64 -16.34 -3.41
CA LEU A 349 7.91 -15.82 -2.94
C LEU A 349 9.02 -16.13 -3.97
N PRO A 350 10.06 -15.28 -4.06
CA PRO A 350 11.21 -15.56 -4.91
C PRO A 350 12.01 -16.75 -4.38
N PHE A 351 12.68 -17.49 -5.27
CA PHE A 351 13.69 -18.45 -4.84
C PHE A 351 14.81 -17.72 -4.08
N PRO A 352 15.36 -18.28 -2.99
CA PRO A 352 15.08 -19.61 -2.43
C PRO A 352 13.95 -19.66 -1.38
N LEU A 353 13.17 -18.61 -1.16
CA LEU A 353 12.17 -18.52 -0.10
C LEU A 353 10.84 -19.23 -0.39
N GLY A 354 10.53 -19.46 -1.68
CA GLY A 354 9.24 -19.98 -2.14
C GLY A 354 9.11 -21.49 -2.26
#